data_AF-A0A1B7TGK3-F1
#
_entry.id   AF-A0A1B7TGK3-F1
#
_cell.length_a   1.000
_cell.length_b   1.000
_cell.length_c   1.000
_cell.angle_alpha   90.00
_cell.angle_beta   90.00
_cell.angle_gamma   90.00
#
_symmetry.space_group_name_H-M   'P 1'
#
loop_
_entity.id
_entity.type
_entity.pdbx_description
1 polymer ?
#
loop_
_entity_poly.entity_id
_entity_poly.type
_entity_poly.pdbx_seq_one_letter_code
_entity_poly.pdbx_strand_id
1 'polypeptide(L)'
;MDDYRGWLSLGECYYKLEKWNQAINAFTRSYENSFTRNKKVICAEKIINLYLKLDDFNGARNWNIELTLNTTEDDYYINACKWLCKNAIDNLKNENEARHYWKMLKQAGVILEQYMFLDDEKLD
;
A
#
# COMPACT_ATOMS: atom_id res chain seq x y z
N MET A 1 -4.90 -17.92 -18.94
CA MET A 1 -4.15 -16.81 -19.53
C MET A 1 -4.06 -15.72 -18.47
N ASP A 2 -2.86 -15.26 -18.14
CA ASP A 2 -2.61 -14.16 -17.19
C ASP A 2 -2.81 -12.83 -17.91
N ASP A 3 -4.07 -12.48 -18.15
CA ASP A 3 -4.48 -11.31 -18.94
C ASP A 3 -4.72 -10.06 -18.07
N TYR A 4 -3.75 -9.75 -17.20
CA TYR A 4 -3.78 -8.51 -16.43
C TYR A 4 -3.47 -7.28 -17.28
N ARG A 5 -2.67 -7.46 -18.34
CA ARG A 5 -2.13 -6.35 -19.17
C ARG A 5 -3.23 -5.55 -19.89
N GLY A 6 -4.30 -6.23 -20.33
CA GLY A 6 -5.44 -5.55 -20.95
C GLY A 6 -6.11 -4.58 -19.98
N TRP A 7 -6.42 -5.06 -18.77
CA TRP A 7 -6.98 -4.24 -17.69
C TRP A 7 -6.04 -3.13 -17.23
N LEU A 8 -4.74 -3.43 -17.11
CA LEU A 8 -3.72 -2.42 -16.78
C LEU A 8 -3.69 -1.29 -17.81
N SER A 9 -3.64 -1.63 -19.09
CA SER A 9 -3.62 -0.66 -20.19
C SER A 9 -4.90 0.18 -20.23
N LEU A 10 -6.05 -0.45 -19.97
CA LEU A 10 -7.34 0.25 -19.88
C LEU A 10 -7.35 1.25 -18.71
N GLY A 11 -6.80 0.86 -17.54
CA GLY A 11 -6.67 1.74 -16.39
C GLY A 11 -5.77 2.94 -16.69
N GLU A 12 -4.66 2.74 -17.41
CA GLU A 12 -3.78 3.85 -17.83
C GLU A 12 -4.46 4.79 -18.82
N CYS A 13 -5.27 4.28 -19.74
CA CYS A 13 -6.10 5.10 -20.62
C CYS A 13 -7.10 5.94 -19.81
N TYR A 14 -7.82 5.33 -18.86
CA TYR A 14 -8.75 6.08 -17.99
C TYR A 14 -8.03 7.10 -17.12
N TYR A 15 -6.83 6.78 -16.60
CA TYR A 15 -6.01 7.70 -15.84
C TYR A 15 -5.63 8.94 -16.67
N LYS A 16 -5.17 8.75 -17.92
CA LYS A 16 -4.83 9.86 -18.84
C LYS A 16 -6.04 10.70 -19.22
N LEU A 17 -7.24 10.10 -19.22
CA LEU A 17 -8.51 10.78 -19.46
C LEU A 17 -9.14 11.37 -18.18
N GLU A 18 -8.44 11.32 -17.05
CA GLU A 18 -8.91 11.82 -15.75
C GLU A 18 -10.21 11.16 -15.24
N LYS A 19 -10.48 9.95 -15.73
CA LYS A 19 -11.63 9.11 -15.33
C LYS A 19 -11.22 8.24 -14.14
N TRP A 20 -11.03 8.87 -12.98
CA TRP A 20 -10.38 8.26 -11.82
C TRP A 20 -11.06 6.98 -11.33
N ASN A 21 -12.39 6.98 -11.19
CA ASN A 21 -13.13 5.79 -10.73
C ASN A 21 -12.99 4.62 -11.70
N GLN A 22 -13.04 4.88 -13.02
CA GLN A 22 -12.82 3.84 -14.02
C GLN A 22 -11.37 3.36 -14.04
N ALA A 23 -10.39 4.24 -13.80
CA ALA A 23 -9.00 3.88 -13.69
C ALA A 23 -8.75 2.94 -12.49
N ILE A 24 -9.26 3.30 -11.30
CA ILE A 24 -9.19 2.45 -10.10
C ILE A 24 -9.80 1.08 -10.40
N ASN A 25 -11.02 1.03 -10.95
CA ASN A 25 -11.70 -0.23 -11.25
C ASN A 25 -10.87 -1.10 -12.21
N ALA A 26 -10.37 -0.53 -13.30
CA ALA A 26 -9.55 -1.27 -14.26
C ALA A 26 -8.24 -1.78 -13.64
N PHE A 27 -7.55 -0.98 -12.83
CA PHE A 27 -6.36 -1.44 -12.12
C PHE A 27 -6.68 -2.52 -11.08
N THR A 28 -7.81 -2.44 -10.37
CA THR A 28 -8.28 -3.49 -9.45
C THR A 28 -8.52 -4.79 -10.20
N ARG A 29 -9.20 -4.76 -11.36
CA ARG A 29 -9.37 -5.95 -12.21
C ARG A 29 -8.03 -6.52 -12.67
N SER A 30 -7.08 -5.66 -13.01
CA SER A 30 -5.71 -6.09 -13.34
C SER A 30 -5.03 -6.79 -12.15
N TYR A 31 -5.17 -6.27 -10.93
CA TYR A 31 -4.66 -6.89 -9.71
C TYR A 31 -5.27 -8.27 -9.45
N GLU A 32 -6.60 -8.39 -9.55
CA GLU A 32 -7.35 -9.65 -9.36
C GLU A 32 -6.91 -10.74 -10.34
N ASN A 33 -6.58 -10.36 -11.58
CA ASN A 33 -6.18 -11.29 -12.64
C ASN A 33 -4.66 -11.54 -12.70
N SER A 34 -3.87 -10.92 -11.81
CA SER A 34 -2.42 -11.11 -11.73
C SER A 34 -2.06 -12.27 -10.80
N PHE A 35 -1.30 -13.25 -11.29
CA PHE A 35 -0.94 -14.43 -10.49
C PHE A 35 0.42 -14.36 -9.80
N THR A 36 1.27 -13.40 -10.17
CA THR A 36 2.57 -13.23 -9.52
C THR A 36 2.57 -11.99 -8.64
N ARG A 37 3.33 -12.06 -7.55
CA ARG A 37 3.49 -10.95 -6.61
C ARG A 37 3.92 -9.66 -7.29
N ASN A 38 4.97 -9.71 -8.11
CA ASN A 38 5.47 -8.52 -8.82
C ASN A 38 4.39 -7.85 -9.68
N LYS A 39 3.53 -8.64 -10.35
CA LYS A 39 2.43 -8.08 -11.17
C LYS A 39 1.34 -7.46 -10.31
N LYS A 40 0.97 -8.13 -9.20
CA LYS A 40 0.04 -7.59 -8.21
C LYS A 40 0.53 -6.27 -7.64
N VAL A 41 1.80 -6.19 -7.26
CA VAL A 41 2.42 -4.96 -6.75
C VAL A 41 2.32 -3.83 -7.78
N ILE A 42 2.69 -4.06 -9.05
CA ILE A 42 2.58 -3.04 -10.10
C ILE A 42 1.16 -2.47 -10.19
N CYS A 43 0.14 -3.33 -10.09
CA CYS A 43 -1.25 -2.89 -10.14
C CYS A 43 -1.64 -2.09 -8.88
N ALA A 44 -1.27 -2.59 -7.70
CA ALA A 44 -1.54 -1.93 -6.43
C ALA A 44 -0.88 -0.55 -6.35
N GLU A 45 0.38 -0.40 -6.80
CA GLU A 45 1.07 0.89 -6.84
C GLU A 45 0.33 1.93 -7.70
N LYS A 46 -0.23 1.51 -8.84
CA LYS A 46 -1.05 2.40 -9.68
C LYS A 46 -2.29 2.89 -8.93
N ILE A 47 -2.93 2.02 -8.15
CA ILE A 47 -4.12 2.36 -7.37
C ILE A 47 -3.76 3.25 -6.17
N ILE A 48 -2.71 2.90 -5.43
CA ILE A 48 -2.19 3.69 -4.29
C ILE A 48 -1.86 5.10 -4.76
N ASN A 49 -1.06 5.24 -5.82
CA ASN A 49 -0.67 6.55 -6.35
C ASN A 49 -1.86 7.38 -6.81
N LEU A 50 -2.91 6.73 -7.34
CA LEU A 50 -4.12 7.42 -7.73
C LEU A 50 -4.93 7.90 -6.51
N TYR A 51 -5.07 7.09 -5.47
CA TYR A 51 -5.68 7.54 -4.21
C TYR A 51 -4.89 8.69 -3.57
N LEU A 52 -3.56 8.62 -3.55
CA LEU A 52 -2.71 9.70 -3.07
C LEU A 52 -2.90 11.00 -3.88
N LYS A 53 -3.03 10.90 -5.21
CA LYS A 53 -3.33 12.05 -6.07
C LYS A 53 -4.69 12.69 -5.74
N LEU A 54 -5.62 11.93 -5.18
CA LEU A 54 -6.95 12.38 -4.77
C LEU A 54 -7.01 12.78 -3.29
N ASP A 55 -5.86 12.84 -2.60
CA ASP A 55 -5.75 13.05 -1.15
C ASP A 55 -6.57 12.05 -0.31
N ASP A 56 -6.87 10.86 -0.85
CA ASP A 56 -7.57 9.79 -0.14
C ASP A 56 -6.55 8.83 0.50
N PHE A 57 -6.09 9.22 1.68
CA PHE A 57 -5.15 8.43 2.47
C PHE A 57 -5.72 7.08 2.93
N ASN A 58 -7.04 6.96 3.08
CA ASN A 58 -7.66 5.70 3.50
C ASN A 58 -7.71 4.70 2.35
N GLY A 59 -8.03 5.16 1.13
CA GLY A 59 -7.94 4.36 -0.08
C GLY A 59 -6.51 3.86 -0.32
N ALA A 60 -5.53 4.75 -0.23
CA ALA A 60 -4.11 4.40 -0.36
C ALA A 60 -3.66 3.41 0.73
N ARG A 61 -4.10 3.62 1.98
CA ARG A 61 -3.83 2.73 3.11
C ARG A 61 -4.34 1.32 2.84
N ASN A 62 -5.59 1.15 2.46
CA ASN A 62 -6.17 -0.18 2.26
C ASN A 62 -5.38 -0.98 1.22
N TRP A 63 -4.92 -0.35 0.14
CA TRP A 63 -4.08 -1.03 -0.86
C TRP A 63 -2.65 -1.29 -0.40
N ASN A 64 -2.07 -0.45 0.45
CA ASN A 64 -0.79 -0.80 1.09
C ASN A 64 -0.94 -2.00 2.03
N ILE A 65 -2.06 -2.12 2.75
CA ILE A 65 -2.33 -3.29 3.60
C ILE A 65 -2.31 -4.57 2.79
N GLU A 66 -2.96 -4.60 1.62
CA GLU A 66 -2.94 -5.76 0.72
C GLU A 66 -1.51 -6.21 0.35
N LEU A 67 -0.56 -5.28 0.26
CA LEU A 67 0.86 -5.60 -0.01
C LEU A 67 1.61 -6.20 1.20
N THR A 68 0.99 -6.18 2.38
CA THR A 68 1.56 -6.73 3.62
C THR A 68 0.97 -8.09 4.01
N LEU A 69 -0.15 -8.50 3.41
CA LEU A 69 -0.88 -9.70 3.79
C LEU A 69 -0.32 -10.97 3.16
N ASN A 70 -0.02 -11.98 3.98
CA ASN A 70 0.41 -13.33 3.56
C ASN A 70 1.64 -13.33 2.65
N THR A 71 2.53 -12.38 2.88
CA THR A 71 3.63 -12.06 1.99
C THR A 71 4.98 -12.32 2.65
N THR A 72 5.96 -12.82 1.88
CA THR A 72 7.38 -12.74 2.24
C THR A 72 7.80 -11.29 2.46
N GLU A 73 8.73 -11.05 3.38
CA GLU A 73 9.30 -9.73 3.70
C GLU A 73 10.24 -9.25 2.59
N ASP A 74 9.69 -8.98 1.41
CA ASP A 74 10.43 -8.36 0.30
C ASP A 74 10.40 -6.83 0.39
N ASP A 75 11.09 -6.17 -0.55
CA ASP A 75 11.20 -4.72 -0.57
C ASP A 75 9.84 -4.02 -0.65
N TYR A 76 8.85 -4.63 -1.32
CA TYR A 76 7.50 -4.07 -1.42
C TYR A 76 6.75 -4.15 -0.09
N TYR A 77 6.88 -5.26 0.63
CA TYR A 77 6.37 -5.39 1.99
C TYR A 77 6.97 -4.32 2.92
N ILE A 78 8.30 -4.17 2.89
CA ILE A 78 9.01 -3.20 3.73
C ILE A 78 8.53 -1.78 3.40
N ASN A 79 8.42 -1.43 2.12
CA ASN A 79 7.97 -0.10 1.70
C ASN A 79 6.51 0.17 2.08
N ALA A 80 5.62 -0.82 1.95
CA ALA A 80 4.24 -0.71 2.40
C ALA A 80 4.15 -0.48 3.91
N CYS A 81 4.89 -1.25 4.72
CA CYS A 81 4.95 -1.07 6.18
C CYS A 81 5.49 0.32 6.57
N LYS A 82 6.53 0.82 5.87
CA LYS A 82 7.05 2.18 6.08
C LYS A 82 5.98 3.23 5.80
N TRP A 83 5.29 3.11 4.67
CA TRP A 83 4.25 4.04 4.28
C TRP A 83 3.09 4.00 5.27
N LEU A 84 2.62 2.82 5.67
CA LEU A 84 1.52 2.63 6.61
C LEU A 84 1.84 3.20 7.99
N CYS A 85 3.04 2.93 8.51
CA CYS A 85 3.51 3.50 9.77
C CYS A 85 3.49 5.04 9.72
N LYS A 86 4.06 5.62 8.65
CA LYS A 86 4.08 7.08 8.45
C LYS A 86 2.66 7.65 8.35
N ASN A 87 1.82 7.07 7.50
CA ASN A 87 0.46 7.53 7.27
C ASN A 87 -0.40 7.50 8.54
N ALA A 88 -0.21 6.47 9.37
CA ALA A 88 -0.89 6.35 10.65
C ALA A 88 -0.55 7.52 11.60
N ILE A 89 0.71 7.98 11.62
CA ILE A 89 1.16 9.13 12.43
C ILE A 89 0.72 10.45 11.80
N ASP A 90 1.01 10.65 10.52
CA ASP A 90 0.91 11.96 9.87
C ASP A 90 -0.55 12.32 9.57
N ASN A 91 -1.32 11.38 9.04
CA ASN A 91 -2.65 11.64 8.49
C ASN A 91 -3.78 11.10 9.38
N LEU A 92 -3.63 9.90 9.95
CA LEU A 92 -4.70 9.26 10.72
C LEU A 92 -4.67 9.57 12.21
N LYS A 93 -3.54 10.04 12.74
CA LYS A 93 -3.28 10.20 14.18
C LYS A 93 -3.60 8.92 14.97
N ASN A 94 -3.31 7.77 14.37
CA ASN A 94 -3.56 6.43 14.92
C ASN A 94 -2.24 5.78 15.36
N GLU A 95 -1.84 6.02 16.60
CA GLU A 95 -0.56 5.56 17.13
C GLU A 95 -0.50 4.02 17.29
N ASN A 96 -1.63 3.37 17.55
CA ASN A 96 -1.69 1.90 17.66
C ASN A 96 -1.41 1.22 16.33
N GLU A 97 -1.94 1.78 15.25
CA GLU A 97 -1.64 1.31 13.90
C GLU A 97 -0.18 1.60 13.52
N ALA A 98 0.35 2.77 13.88
CA ALA A 98 1.75 3.07 13.69
C ALA A 98 2.66 2.06 14.42
N ARG A 99 2.35 1.76 15.69
CA ARG A 99 3.03 0.74 16.50
C ARG A 99 2.99 -0.64 15.84
N HIS A 100 1.84 -1.03 15.28
CA HIS A 100 1.69 -2.31 14.59
C HIS A 100 2.67 -2.45 13.42
N TYR A 101 2.70 -1.48 12.50
CA TYR A 101 3.59 -1.52 11.35
C TYR A 101 5.06 -1.29 11.72
N TRP A 102 5.33 -0.51 12.76
CA TRP A 102 6.68 -0.38 13.30
C TRP A 102 7.21 -1.70 13.85
N LYS A 103 6.39 -2.47 14.58
CA LYS A 103 6.76 -3.81 15.04
C LYS A 103 7.08 -4.75 13.88
N MET A 104 6.31 -4.70 12.80
CA MET A 104 6.57 -5.47 11.57
C MET A 104 7.91 -5.09 10.91
N LEU A 105 8.24 -3.79 10.86
CA LEU A 105 9.53 -3.33 10.34
C LEU A 105 10.70 -3.82 11.17
N LYS A 106 10.60 -3.77 12.50
CA LYS A 106 11.63 -4.30 13.40
C LYS A 106 11.85 -5.80 13.23
N GLN A 107 10.77 -6.57 13.06
CA GLN A 107 10.85 -8.02 12.81
C GLN A 107 11.58 -8.33 11.50
N ALA A 108 11.36 -7.50 10.46
CA ALA A 108 12.09 -7.55 9.20
C ALA A 108 13.52 -6.97 9.26
N GLY A 109 14.03 -6.64 10.45
CA GLY A 109 15.38 -6.07 10.64
C GLY A 109 15.54 -4.61 10.22
N VAL A 110 14.43 -3.90 9.98
CA VAL A 110 14.42 -2.49 9.59
C VAL A 110 14.20 -1.61 10.82
N ILE A 111 15.22 -0.83 11.17
CA ILE A 111 15.16 0.14 12.27
C ILE A 111 15.12 1.56 11.69
N LEU A 112 14.15 2.36 12.13
CA LEU A 112 13.96 3.76 11.75
C LEU A 112 13.92 4.61 13.01
N GLU A 113 14.98 5.39 13.25
CA GLU A 113 15.16 6.19 14.46
C GLU A 113 13.96 7.11 14.76
N GLN A 114 13.38 7.68 13.71
CA GLN A 114 12.21 8.56 13.80
C GLN A 114 10.95 7.89 14.39
N TYR A 115 10.91 6.56 14.51
CA TYR A 115 9.78 5.81 15.08
C TYR A 115 10.11 5.11 16.40
N MET A 116 11.30 5.29 16.96
CA MET A 116 11.69 4.66 18.23
C MET A 116 10.80 5.07 19.40
N PHE A 117 10.17 6.25 19.36
CA PHE A 117 9.21 6.69 20.37
C PHE A 117 7.98 5.78 20.48
N LEU A 118 7.72 4.94 19.47
CA LEU A 118 6.62 3.97 19.48
C LEU A 118 6.95 2.71 20.31
N ASP A 119 8.18 2.56 20.79
CA ASP A 119 8.61 1.43 21.63
C ASP A 119 8.22 1.58 23.10
N ASP A 120 7.81 2.78 23.51
CA ASP A 120 7.37 3.02 24.88
C ASP A 120 6.00 2.35 25.09
N GLU A 121 6.01 1.17 25.70
CA GLU A 121 4.83 0.55 26.29
C GLU A 121 4.26 1.53 27.32
N LYS A 122 3.19 2.25 26.98
CA LYS A 122 2.26 2.67 28.03
C LYS A 122 1.62 1.40 28.58
N LEU A 123 2.24 0.89 29.63
CA LEU A 123 1.63 0.01 30.62
C LEU A 123 0.44 0.77 31.20
N ASP A 124 -0.73 0.61 30.58
CA ASP A 124 -2.03 0.88 31.20
C ASP A 124 -2.64 -0.46 31.65
#